data_AF-A0A1Q2CVN6-F1
#
_entry.id   AF-A0A1Q2CVN6-F1
#
_cell.length_a   1.000
_cell.length_b   1.000
_cell.length_c   1.000
_cell.angle_alpha   90.00
_cell.angle_beta   90.00
_cell.angle_gamma   90.00
#
_symmetry.space_group_name_H-M   'P 1'
#
loop_
_entity.id
_entity.type
_entity.pdbx_description
1 polymer ?
#
loop_
_entity_poly.entity_id
_entity_poly.type
_entity_poly.pdbx_seq_one_letter_code
_entity_poly.pdbx_strand_id
1 'polypeptide(L)'
;MEALIGKLRIDDHLIASTSDEHYIQAQRQGETTYAVEYREGGSSRHFATEMSSADDVAAAFRAWLENGPSELPSGGWTRLTF
;
A
#
# COMPACT_ATOMS: atom_id res chain seq x y z
N MET A 1 -4.10 -7.91 -10.34
CA MET A 1 -3.44 -7.29 -9.17
C MET A 1 -3.24 -8.30 -8.07
N GLU A 2 -4.31 -8.92 -7.56
CA GLU A 2 -4.25 -9.96 -6.51
C GLU A 2 -3.24 -11.07 -6.79
N ALA A 3 -3.33 -11.73 -7.96
CA ALA A 3 -2.39 -12.78 -8.33
C ALA A 3 -0.91 -12.33 -8.39
N LEU A 4 -0.64 -11.04 -8.60
CA LEU A 4 0.72 -10.50 -8.56
C LEU A 4 1.16 -10.28 -7.10
N ILE A 5 0.30 -9.69 -6.28
CA ILE A 5 0.57 -9.45 -4.84
C ILE A 5 0.77 -10.78 -4.10
N GLY A 6 -0.07 -11.78 -4.37
CA GLY A 6 0.05 -13.12 -3.77
C GLY A 6 1.33 -13.86 -4.17
N LYS A 7 2.06 -13.40 -5.20
CA LYS A 7 3.35 -13.95 -5.64
C LYS A 7 4.56 -13.28 -5.01
N LEU A 8 4.38 -12.16 -4.29
CA LEU A 8 5.44 -11.53 -3.52
C LEU A 8 5.97 -12.51 -2.49
N ARG A 9 7.29 -12.73 -2.50
CA ARG A 9 8.00 -13.43 -1.43
C ARG A 9 8.18 -12.48 -0.25
N ILE A 10 8.47 -13.01 0.93
CA ILE A 10 8.86 -12.18 2.08
C ILE A 10 10.03 -11.27 1.65
N ASP A 11 9.97 -10.01 2.08
CA ASP A 11 10.85 -8.91 1.72
C ASP A 11 10.69 -8.33 0.30
N ASP A 12 9.93 -8.98 -0.59
CA ASP A 12 9.57 -8.37 -1.88
C ASP A 12 8.62 -7.18 -1.68
N HIS A 13 8.76 -6.18 -2.55
CA HIS A 13 7.88 -5.02 -2.61
C HIS A 13 7.28 -4.83 -4.00
N LEU A 14 6.09 -4.25 -4.04
CA LEU A 14 5.43 -3.77 -5.24
C LEU A 14 5.08 -2.30 -5.02
N ILE A 15 5.44 -1.45 -6.00
CA ILE A 15 5.15 -0.01 -5.96
C ILE A 15 4.37 0.35 -7.23
N ALA A 16 3.32 1.14 -7.07
CA ALA A 16 2.68 1.89 -8.14
C ALA A 16 2.90 3.39 -7.87
N SER A 17 3.58 4.09 -8.80
CA SER A 17 4.00 5.48 -8.63
C SER A 17 3.66 6.31 -9.87
N THR A 18 3.24 7.56 -9.65
CA THR A 18 3.06 8.57 -10.70
C THR A 18 4.11 9.69 -10.62
N SER A 19 4.78 9.83 -9.48
CA SER A 19 5.99 10.65 -9.27
C SER A 19 6.70 10.20 -7.98
N ASP A 20 7.90 10.72 -7.73
CA ASP A 20 8.77 10.30 -6.61
C ASP A 20 8.07 10.35 -5.24
N GLU A 21 7.19 11.32 -5.02
CA GLU A 21 6.47 11.46 -3.75
C GLU A 21 4.99 11.08 -3.84
N HIS A 22 4.55 10.49 -4.95
CA HIS A 22 3.16 10.12 -5.18
C HIS A 22 3.07 8.65 -5.59
N TYR A 23 2.81 7.79 -4.60
CA TYR A 23 2.79 6.33 -4.78
C TYR A 23 1.90 5.61 -3.78
N ILE A 24 1.59 4.35 -4.09
CA ILE A 24 1.19 3.33 -3.13
C ILE A 24 2.15 2.14 -3.25
N GLN A 25 2.50 1.52 -2.12
CA GLN A 25 3.33 0.35 -2.10
C GLN A 25 2.87 -0.70 -1.10
N ALA A 26 3.30 -1.94 -1.33
CA ALA A 26 3.18 -3.02 -0.37
C ALA A 26 4.48 -3.82 -0.30
N GLN A 27 4.88 -4.20 0.90
CA GLN A 27 5.95 -5.15 1.18
C GLN A 27 5.37 -6.37 1.88
N ARG A 28 5.73 -7.58 1.44
CA ARG A 28 5.38 -8.81 2.16
C ARG A 28 6.31 -8.97 3.37
N GLN A 29 5.76 -8.94 4.58
CA GLN A 29 6.54 -9.05 5.82
C GLN A 29 6.38 -10.38 6.55
N GLY A 30 5.38 -11.19 6.17
CA GLY A 30 5.17 -12.52 6.75
C GLY A 30 4.37 -13.42 5.83
N GLU A 31 3.99 -14.61 6.29
CA GLU A 31 3.22 -15.56 5.49
C GLU A 31 1.83 -15.05 5.08
N THR A 32 1.28 -14.07 5.78
CA THR A 32 0.01 -13.42 5.40
C THR A 32 0.05 -11.91 5.57
N THR A 33 1.10 -11.37 6.20
CA THR A 33 1.22 -9.95 6.54
C THR A 33 1.88 -9.14 5.44
N TYR A 34 1.28 -8.00 5.12
CA TYR A 34 1.79 -6.98 4.22
C TYR A 34 1.84 -5.64 4.95
N ALA A 35 3.00 -4.98 4.91
CA ALA A 35 3.07 -3.55 5.21
C ALA A 35 2.65 -2.81 3.95
N VAL A 36 1.66 -1.92 4.08
CA VAL A 36 1.15 -1.11 2.97
C VAL A 36 1.31 0.35 3.33
N GLU A 37 1.82 1.16 2.41
CA GLU A 37 1.95 2.59 2.61
C GLU A 37 1.64 3.36 1.34
N TYR A 38 1.22 4.62 1.49
CA TYR A 38 1.04 5.53 0.37
C TYR A 38 1.57 6.92 0.69
N ARG A 39 1.84 7.67 -0.37
CA ARG A 39 2.33 9.04 -0.33
C ARG A 39 1.62 9.92 -1.35
N GLU A 40 1.30 11.15 -0.97
CA GLU A 40 0.62 12.13 -1.83
C GLU A 40 1.41 13.45 -1.98
N GLY A 41 2.60 13.42 -2.58
CA GLY A 41 3.35 14.63 -2.93
C GLY A 41 4.01 15.37 -1.76
N GLY A 42 4.39 14.65 -0.69
CA GLY A 42 5.23 15.21 0.38
C GLY A 42 5.26 14.38 1.66
N SER A 43 6.27 14.62 2.50
CA SER A 43 6.50 13.88 3.76
C SER A 43 5.37 14.01 4.79
N SER A 44 4.60 15.10 4.75
CA SER A 44 3.45 15.29 5.64
C SER A 44 2.24 14.42 5.29
N ARG A 45 2.22 13.81 4.10
CA ARG A 45 1.16 12.94 3.59
C ARG A 45 1.72 11.56 3.24
N HIS A 46 2.32 10.92 4.23
CA HIS A 46 2.84 9.55 4.17
C HIS A 46 2.17 8.72 5.26
N PHE A 47 1.46 7.67 4.86
CA PHE A 47 0.66 6.86 5.75
C PHE A 47 0.95 5.40 5.52
N ALA A 48 0.91 4.60 6.59
CA ALA A 48 1.12 3.16 6.54
C ALA A 48 0.05 2.41 7.33
N THR A 49 -0.19 1.16 6.95
CA THR A 49 -1.03 0.22 7.67
C THR A 49 -0.53 -1.21 7.43
N GLU A 50 -1.09 -2.17 8.14
CA GLU A 50 -0.85 -3.60 7.91
C GLU A 50 -2.11 -4.26 7.36
N MET A 51 -1.93 -5.14 6.38
CA MET A 51 -3.00 -5.94 5.79
C MET A 51 -2.62 -7.42 5.85
N SER A 52 -3.61 -8.29 6.04
CA SER A 52 -3.41 -9.73 6.26
C SER A 52 -3.79 -10.61 5.06
N SER A 53 -4.14 -10.01 3.92
CA SER A 53 -4.50 -10.73 2.70
C SER A 53 -4.01 -10.02 1.44
N ALA A 54 -3.70 -10.78 0.40
CA ALA A 54 -3.35 -10.23 -0.91
C ALA A 54 -4.53 -9.52 -1.57
N ASP A 55 -5.75 -9.95 -1.27
CA ASP A 55 -6.99 -9.38 -1.78
C ASP A 55 -7.20 -7.96 -1.27
N ASP A 56 -6.98 -7.73 0.03
CA ASP A 56 -7.11 -6.40 0.65
C ASP A 56 -6.07 -5.42 0.09
N VAL A 57 -4.82 -5.87 -0.06
CA VAL A 57 -3.77 -5.06 -0.69
C VAL A 57 -4.12 -4.76 -2.15
N ALA A 58 -4.66 -5.74 -2.88
CA ALA A 58 -5.08 -5.54 -4.25
C ALA A 58 -6.26 -4.58 -4.37
N ALA A 59 -7.18 -4.58 -3.41
CA ALA A 59 -8.26 -3.61 -3.32
C ALA A 59 -7.72 -2.21 -3.03
N ALA A 60 -6.77 -2.07 -2.09
CA ALA A 60 -6.13 -0.80 -1.77
C ALA A 60 -5.40 -0.19 -2.97
N PHE A 61 -4.62 -0.99 -3.70
CA PHE A 61 -3.95 -0.54 -4.93
C PHE A 61 -4.95 -0.06 -5.99
N ARG A 62 -6.06 -0.79 -6.20
CA ARG A 62 -7.09 -0.38 -7.15
C ARG A 62 -7.75 0.93 -6.72
N ALA A 63 -8.19 1.01 -5.46
CA ALA A 63 -8.83 2.20 -4.92
C ALA A 63 -7.94 3.44 -5.06
N TRP A 64 -6.66 3.32 -4.71
CA TRP A 64 -5.71 4.41 -4.85
C TRP A 64 -5.47 4.82 -6.30
N LEU A 65 -5.33 3.87 -7.23
CA LEU A 65 -5.12 4.16 -8.65
C LEU A 65 -6.34 4.79 -9.33
N GLU A 66 -7.54 4.41 -8.92
CA GLU A 66 -8.80 4.88 -9.54
C GLU A 66 -9.29 6.19 -8.93
N ASN A 67 -9.21 6.34 -7.60
CA ASN A 67 -9.89 7.39 -6.86
C ASN A 67 -8.98 8.14 -5.86
N GLY A 68 -7.71 7.75 -5.72
CA GLY A 68 -6.81 8.29 -4.72
C GLY A 68 -7.12 7.79 -3.29
N PRO A 69 -6.50 8.38 -2.25
CA PRO A 69 -6.57 7.85 -0.90
C PRO A 69 -7.89 8.09 -0.17
N SER A 70 -8.80 8.91 -0.69
CA SER A 70 -10.12 9.09 -0.08
C SER A 70 -10.96 7.81 -0.07
N GLU A 71 -10.68 6.88 -0.98
CA GLU A 71 -11.37 5.60 -1.12
C GLU A 71 -10.55 4.40 -0.63
N LEU A 72 -9.40 4.65 0.03
CA LEU A 72 -8.65 3.56 0.64
C LEU A 72 -9.48 2.88 1.74
N PRO A 73 -9.31 1.56 1.93
CA PRO A 73 -10.04 0.82 2.94
C PRO A 73 -9.99 1.53 4.31
N SER A 74 -11.16 1.70 4.91
CA SER A 74 -11.29 2.30 6.23
C SER A 74 -10.66 1.39 7.28
N GLY A 75 -9.48 1.73 7.75
CA GLY A 75 -8.85 1.01 8.88
C GLY A 75 -7.36 1.26 8.99
N GLY A 76 -6.93 1.73 10.16
CA GLY A 76 -5.54 1.56 10.63
C GLY A 76 -4.44 2.36 9.94
N TRP A 77 -4.75 3.28 9.03
CA TRP A 77 -3.73 4.16 8.44
C TRP A 77 -3.14 5.09 9.49
N THR A 78 -1.85 4.93 9.73
CA THR A 78 -1.07 5.76 10.65
C THR A 78 -0.14 6.66 9.84
N ARG A 79 -0.17 7.97 10.11
CA ARG A 79 0.77 8.90 9.51
C ARG A 79 2.18 8.61 10.01
N LEU A 80 3.10 8.39 9.10
CA LEU A 80 4.51 8.23 9.44
C LEU A 80 5.18 9.59 9.67
N THR A 81 6.06 9.66 10.67
CA THR A 81 6.88 10.83 10.97
C THR A 81 8.34 10.40 10.95
N PHE A 82 9.15 11.07 10.13
CA PHE A 82 10.59 10.81 9.98
C PHE A 82 11.38 12.05 10.41
#